data_AF-A0A0G0U8T9-F1
#
_entry.id   AF-A0A0G0U8T9-F1
#
_cell.length_a   1.000
_cell.length_b   1.000
_cell.length_c   1.000
_cell.angle_alpha   90.00
_cell.angle_beta   90.00
_cell.angle_gamma   90.00
#
_symmetry.space_group_name_H-M   'P 1'
#
loop_
_entity.id
_entity.type
_entity.pdbx_description
1 polymer ?
#
loop_
_entity_poly.entity_id
_entity_poly.type
_entity_poly.pdbx_seq_one_letter_code
_entity_poly.pdbx_strand_id
1 'polypeptide(L)'
;MPTKPKINSKTIVKTKTSEELRDAFSKCKIWNDPDTVLQKVYEESINNKSNKLATIDIDNAFQALTLFEFENGILMTKIISESYKTFGVDMMRQLQKEYLCETTSEKATAELATVNYIRTLEIQSRINRYLAPASITDMGIRFLAFLSKELDRANRQYLTSIQALKAMKQIPMQLNIKTDTAIIGQNQMVQANSHE
;
A
#
# COMPACT_ATOMS: atom_id res chain seq x y z
N MET A 1 56.30 53.66 12.64
CA MET A 1 55.14 53.22 13.46
C MET A 1 54.16 52.51 12.54
N PRO A 2 53.86 51.22 12.74
CA PRO A 2 52.96 50.48 11.87
C PRO A 2 51.49 50.79 12.19
N THR A 3 50.75 51.15 11.14
CA THR A 3 49.30 51.40 11.13
C THR A 3 48.51 50.10 11.32
N LYS A 4 47.61 50.08 12.31
CA LYS A 4 46.70 48.95 12.58
C LYS A 4 45.77 48.70 11.39
N PRO A 5 45.55 47.44 10.97
CA PRO A 5 44.54 47.12 9.96
C PRO A 5 43.12 47.20 10.53
N LYS A 6 42.21 47.78 9.74
CA LYS A 6 40.77 47.88 10.01
C LYS A 6 40.13 46.49 10.01
N ILE A 7 39.44 46.17 11.11
CA ILE A 7 38.63 44.95 11.25
C ILE A 7 37.33 45.18 10.45
N ASN A 8 37.15 44.41 9.37
CA ASN A 8 35.89 44.37 8.61
C ASN A 8 34.79 43.73 9.47
N SER A 9 33.64 44.39 9.53
CA SER A 9 32.44 43.96 10.23
C SER A 9 31.92 42.64 9.63
N LYS A 10 31.83 41.61 10.47
CA LYS A 10 31.16 40.35 10.13
C LYS A 10 29.69 40.64 9.87
N THR A 11 29.22 40.32 8.67
CA THR A 11 27.80 40.31 8.32
C THR A 11 27.09 39.29 9.21
N ILE A 12 26.25 39.76 10.12
CA ILE A 12 25.43 38.91 10.98
C ILE A 12 24.39 38.23 10.08
N VAL A 13 24.60 36.95 9.76
CA VAL A 13 23.61 36.12 9.07
C VAL A 13 22.42 35.97 10.02
N LYS A 14 21.30 36.64 9.71
CA LYS A 14 20.03 36.43 10.41
C LYS A 14 19.69 34.95 10.32
N THR A 15 19.72 34.24 11.44
CA THR A 15 19.23 32.88 11.58
C THR A 15 17.73 32.90 11.28
N LYS A 16 17.34 32.42 10.09
CA LYS A 16 15.93 32.23 9.74
C LYS A 16 15.27 31.34 10.78
N THR A 17 14.13 31.76 11.27
CA THR A 17 13.36 31.07 12.32
C THR A 17 12.85 29.73 11.77
N SER A 18 12.75 28.71 12.62
CA SER A 18 12.29 27.35 12.25
C SER A 18 10.96 27.35 11.45
N GLU A 19 10.08 28.29 11.76
CA GLU A 19 8.79 28.48 11.08
C GLU A 19 8.94 29.02 9.66
N GLU A 20 9.86 29.94 9.41
CA GLU A 20 10.15 30.47 8.06
C GLU A 20 10.79 29.40 7.17
N LEU A 21 11.58 28.50 7.76
CA LEU A 21 12.12 27.34 7.05
C LEU A 21 11.00 26.34 6.72
N ARG A 22 10.10 26.04 7.66
CA ARG A 22 8.93 25.18 7.38
C ARG A 22 8.05 25.76 6.27
N ASP A 23 7.85 27.06 6.25
CA ASP A 23 7.02 27.75 5.26
C ASP A 23 7.71 27.90 3.88
N ALA A 24 9.05 27.84 3.86
CA ALA A 24 9.83 27.75 2.63
C ALA A 24 9.86 26.30 2.09
N PHE A 25 10.00 25.30 2.96
CA PHE A 25 10.00 23.89 2.58
C PHE A 25 8.60 23.39 2.17
N SER A 26 7.52 23.94 2.74
CA SER A 26 6.15 23.64 2.30
C SER A 26 5.85 24.10 0.86
N LYS A 27 6.62 25.08 0.35
CA LYS A 27 6.51 25.62 -1.01
C LYS A 27 7.50 25.00 -1.99
N CYS A 28 8.47 24.21 -1.50
CA CYS A 28 9.38 23.47 -2.38
C CYS A 28 8.64 22.31 -3.03
N LYS A 29 8.37 22.42 -4.33
CA LYS A 29 7.95 21.27 -5.13
C LYS A 29 9.08 20.25 -5.14
N ILE A 30 8.80 19.07 -4.58
CA ILE A 30 9.71 17.92 -4.60
C ILE A 30 9.88 17.49 -6.06
N TRP A 31 11.06 17.02 -6.44
CA TRP A 31 11.37 16.62 -7.82
C TRP A 31 10.38 15.58 -8.40
N ASN A 32 9.73 14.78 -7.55
CA ASN A 32 8.74 13.75 -7.90
C ASN A 32 7.31 14.11 -7.45
N ASP A 33 6.97 15.40 -7.44
CA ASP A 33 5.60 15.85 -7.18
C ASP A 33 4.63 15.35 -8.29
N PRO A 34 3.51 14.67 -7.95
CA PRO A 34 2.59 14.08 -8.92
C PRO A 34 2.10 15.04 -10.01
N ASP A 35 1.72 16.25 -9.62
CA ASP A 35 1.22 17.27 -10.54
C ASP A 35 2.31 17.69 -11.54
N THR A 36 3.54 17.82 -11.06
CA THR A 36 4.70 18.17 -11.88
C THR A 36 5.05 17.05 -12.87
N VAL A 37 4.92 15.78 -12.47
CA VAL A 37 5.13 14.62 -13.36
C VAL A 37 4.06 14.55 -14.45
N LEU A 38 2.79 14.72 -14.09
CA LEU A 38 1.68 14.71 -15.05
C LEU A 38 1.79 15.86 -16.06
N GLN A 39 2.18 17.05 -15.59
CA GLN A 39 2.37 18.20 -16.47
C GLN A 39 3.47 17.94 -17.50
N LYS A 40 4.62 17.38 -17.10
CA LYS A 40 5.70 17.01 -18.02
C LYS A 40 5.26 16.01 -19.09
N VAL A 41 4.57 14.93 -18.68
CA VAL A 41 4.05 13.92 -19.62
C VAL A 41 3.03 14.54 -20.58
N TYR A 42 2.18 15.46 -20.10
CA TYR A 42 1.23 16.18 -20.95
C TYR A 42 1.93 17.07 -21.98
N GLU A 43 2.93 17.86 -21.56
CA GLU A 43 3.74 18.71 -22.44
C GLU A 43 4.50 17.89 -23.50
N GLU A 44 5.11 16.77 -23.09
CA GLU A 44 5.74 15.81 -24.00
C GLU A 44 4.75 15.23 -25.02
N SER A 45 3.50 14.93 -24.60
CA SER A 45 2.47 14.38 -25.47
C SER A 45 1.97 15.37 -26.54
N ILE A 46 1.92 16.67 -26.22
CA ILE A 46 1.51 17.73 -27.16
C ILE A 46 2.61 17.97 -28.20
N ASN A 47 3.86 18.07 -27.74
CA ASN A 47 5.01 18.36 -28.61
C ASN A 47 5.28 17.22 -29.59
N ASN A 48 4.99 15.97 -29.21
CA ASN A 48 5.18 14.78 -30.04
C ASN A 48 4.07 14.50 -31.07
N LYS A 49 3.01 15.33 -31.19
CA LYS A 49 1.98 15.17 -32.24
C LYS A 49 2.52 15.34 -33.67
N SER A 50 3.73 15.86 -33.85
CA SER A 50 4.32 16.15 -35.16
C SER A 50 5.34 15.12 -35.69
N ASN A 51 5.83 14.19 -34.86
CA ASN A 51 6.76 13.15 -35.32
C ASN A 51 6.65 11.86 -34.49
N LYS A 52 6.57 10.73 -35.21
CA LYS A 52 6.58 9.33 -34.75
C LYS A 52 7.02 9.13 -33.30
N LEU A 53 6.12 8.66 -32.43
CA LEU A 53 6.22 7.76 -31.26
C LEU A 53 7.56 7.57 -30.48
N ALA A 54 8.58 8.40 -30.65
CA ALA A 54 9.98 8.00 -30.44
C ALA A 54 10.64 8.58 -29.18
N THR A 55 10.06 9.58 -28.51
CA THR A 55 10.68 10.14 -27.31
C THR A 55 9.63 10.69 -26.34
N ILE A 56 8.70 9.85 -25.89
CA ILE A 56 8.15 10.09 -24.55
C ILE A 56 9.21 9.56 -23.60
N ASP A 57 9.63 10.36 -22.63
CA ASP A 57 10.56 9.90 -21.61
C ASP A 57 9.89 8.73 -20.88
N ILE A 58 10.42 7.51 -21.08
CA ILE A 58 9.84 6.28 -20.56
C ILE A 58 9.75 6.38 -19.03
N ASP A 59 10.68 7.08 -18.39
CA ASP A 59 10.70 7.23 -16.94
C ASP A 59 9.59 8.16 -16.45
N ASN A 60 9.35 9.30 -17.12
CA ASN A 60 8.24 10.19 -16.77
C ASN A 60 6.89 9.53 -17.05
N ALA A 61 6.75 8.83 -18.18
CA ALA A 61 5.54 8.07 -18.51
C ALA A 61 5.29 6.96 -17.49
N PHE A 62 6.34 6.23 -17.09
CA PHE A 62 6.23 5.19 -16.08
C PHE A 62 5.79 5.78 -14.72
N GLN A 63 6.40 6.90 -14.29
CA GLN A 63 5.99 7.58 -13.06
C GLN A 63 4.54 8.05 -13.10
N ALA A 64 4.10 8.66 -14.20
CA ALA A 64 2.69 9.06 -14.37
C ALA A 64 1.75 7.85 -14.32
N LEU A 65 2.14 6.73 -14.93
CA LEU A 65 1.35 5.50 -14.90
C LEU A 65 1.22 4.93 -13.47
N THR A 66 2.25 5.06 -12.63
CA THR A 66 2.19 4.63 -11.23
C THR A 66 1.26 5.47 -10.35
N LEU A 67 0.89 6.69 -10.78
CA LEU A 67 -0.11 7.48 -10.06
C LEU A 67 -1.51 6.85 -10.13
N PHE A 68 -1.77 6.06 -11.16
CA PHE A 68 -3.00 5.31 -11.37
C PHE A 68 -2.79 3.82 -11.10
N GLU A 69 -1.98 3.50 -10.08
CA GLU A 69 -1.59 2.13 -9.77
C GLU A 69 -2.80 1.24 -9.52
N PHE A 70 -3.77 1.70 -8.74
CA PHE A 70 -4.90 0.85 -8.37
C PHE A 70 -5.85 0.55 -9.54
N GLU A 71 -5.78 1.33 -10.61
CA GLU A 71 -6.52 1.10 -11.86
C GLU A 71 -5.73 0.20 -12.82
N ASN A 72 -4.41 0.34 -12.87
CA ASN A 72 -3.54 -0.29 -13.87
C ASN A 72 -2.80 -1.54 -13.37
N GLY A 73 -2.48 -1.62 -12.08
CA GLY A 73 -1.75 -2.71 -11.43
C GLY A 73 -0.28 -2.82 -11.86
N ILE A 74 0.39 -1.71 -12.16
CA ILE A 74 1.75 -1.70 -12.73
C ILE A 74 2.81 -2.08 -11.70
N LEU A 75 2.72 -1.56 -10.49
CA LEU A 75 3.58 -1.93 -9.37
C LEU A 75 3.25 -3.36 -8.90
N MET A 76 1.97 -3.72 -8.82
CA MET A 76 1.55 -5.09 -8.53
C MET A 76 2.15 -6.10 -9.52
N THR A 77 2.11 -5.80 -10.81
CA THR A 77 2.62 -6.72 -11.84
C THR A 77 4.14 -6.89 -11.78
N LYS A 78 4.89 -5.98 -11.15
CA LYS A 78 6.34 -6.15 -10.94
C LYS A 78 6.69 -7.20 -9.89
N ILE A 79 5.78 -7.52 -8.97
CA ILE A 79 6.05 -8.46 -7.87
C ILE A 79 5.58 -9.89 -8.15
N ILE A 80 4.83 -10.13 -9.22
CA ILE A 80 4.29 -11.44 -9.61
C ILE A 80 4.96 -11.98 -10.87
N SER A 81 4.95 -13.29 -11.06
CA SER A 81 5.51 -13.91 -12.27
C SER A 81 4.74 -13.48 -13.54
N GLU A 82 5.46 -13.42 -14.66
CA GLU A 82 4.92 -13.00 -15.98
C GLU A 82 3.61 -13.68 -16.35
N SER A 83 3.54 -15.00 -16.11
CA SER A 83 2.38 -15.84 -16.43
C SER A 83 1.10 -15.45 -15.69
N TYR A 84 1.20 -14.74 -14.57
CA TYR A 84 0.06 -14.33 -13.74
C TYR A 84 -0.26 -12.85 -13.86
N LYS A 85 0.48 -12.05 -14.63
CA LYS A 85 0.28 -10.59 -14.69
C LYS A 85 -1.12 -10.20 -15.14
N THR A 86 -1.56 -10.72 -16.29
CA THR A 86 -2.89 -10.43 -16.84
C THR A 86 -3.99 -10.90 -15.91
N PHE A 87 -3.85 -12.10 -15.37
CA PHE A 87 -4.80 -12.66 -14.39
C PHE A 87 -4.87 -11.81 -13.13
N GLY A 88 -3.72 -11.36 -12.59
CA GLY A 88 -3.67 -10.54 -11.40
C GLY A 88 -4.36 -9.20 -11.58
N VAL A 89 -4.07 -8.49 -12.68
CA VAL A 89 -4.74 -7.21 -12.96
C VAL A 89 -6.26 -7.38 -13.05
N ASP A 90 -6.72 -8.44 -13.73
CA ASP A 90 -8.14 -8.73 -13.85
C ASP A 90 -8.78 -9.10 -12.51
N MET A 91 -8.16 -9.99 -11.75
CA MET A 91 -8.62 -10.39 -10.41
C MET A 91 -8.70 -9.21 -9.44
N MET A 92 -7.69 -8.34 -9.43
CA MET A 92 -7.69 -7.12 -8.61
C MET A 92 -8.90 -6.24 -8.95
N ARG A 93 -9.15 -6.00 -10.24
CA ARG A 93 -10.29 -5.19 -10.70
C ARG A 93 -11.63 -5.84 -10.35
N GLN A 94 -11.72 -7.16 -10.46
CA GLN A 94 -12.92 -7.91 -10.04
C GLN A 94 -13.17 -7.78 -8.54
N LEU A 95 -12.15 -7.92 -7.70
CA LEU A 95 -12.27 -7.73 -6.25
C LEU A 95 -12.65 -6.30 -5.90
N GLN A 96 -12.04 -5.30 -6.52
CA GLN A 96 -12.41 -3.90 -6.33
C GLN A 96 -13.88 -3.66 -6.69
N LYS A 97 -14.37 -4.27 -7.77
CA LYS A 97 -15.77 -4.18 -8.20
C LYS A 97 -16.72 -4.93 -7.25
N GLU A 98 -16.36 -6.14 -6.83
CA GLU A 98 -17.16 -6.99 -5.94
C GLU A 98 -17.40 -6.31 -4.59
N TYR A 99 -16.36 -5.70 -4.03
CA TYR A 99 -16.42 -5.03 -2.73
C TYR A 99 -16.71 -3.52 -2.84
N LEU A 100 -17.01 -3.00 -4.03
CA LEU A 100 -17.25 -1.57 -4.27
C LEU A 100 -16.15 -0.67 -3.66
N CYS A 101 -14.89 -1.00 -3.92
CA CYS A 101 -13.74 -0.28 -3.38
C CYS A 101 -13.64 1.13 -3.98
N GLU A 102 -13.80 2.15 -3.15
CA GLU A 102 -13.73 3.56 -3.55
C GLU A 102 -12.48 4.22 -2.99
N THR A 103 -12.11 3.89 -1.75
CA THR A 103 -10.97 4.51 -1.08
C THR A 103 -9.66 3.82 -1.45
N THR A 104 -8.55 4.56 -1.37
CA THR A 104 -7.20 4.04 -1.64
C THR A 104 -6.87 2.83 -0.77
N SER A 105 -7.24 2.85 0.51
CA SER A 105 -6.98 1.75 1.44
C SER A 105 -7.73 0.47 1.05
N GLU A 106 -8.96 0.60 0.58
CA GLU A 106 -9.76 -0.54 0.09
C GLU A 106 -9.13 -1.13 -1.18
N LYS A 107 -8.79 -0.27 -2.15
CA LYS A 107 -8.15 -0.69 -3.40
C LYS A 107 -6.81 -1.39 -3.14
N ALA A 108 -5.99 -0.85 -2.24
CA ALA A 108 -4.72 -1.47 -1.83
C ALA A 108 -4.93 -2.82 -1.15
N THR A 109 -6.00 -2.99 -0.38
CA THR A 109 -6.32 -4.27 0.25
C THR A 109 -6.77 -5.31 -0.78
N ALA A 110 -7.51 -4.90 -1.82
CA ALA A 110 -7.87 -5.77 -2.95
C ALA A 110 -6.66 -6.22 -3.77
N GLU A 111 -5.71 -5.30 -4.01
CA GLU A 111 -4.42 -5.62 -4.64
C GLU A 111 -3.63 -6.63 -3.78
N LEU A 112 -3.54 -6.38 -2.46
CA LEU A 112 -2.85 -7.27 -1.53
C LEU A 112 -3.49 -8.68 -1.50
N ALA A 113 -4.82 -8.77 -1.53
CA ALA A 113 -5.52 -10.05 -1.63
C ALA A 113 -5.11 -10.79 -2.92
N THR A 114 -5.10 -10.09 -4.04
CA THR A 114 -4.72 -10.64 -5.35
C THR A 114 -3.30 -11.20 -5.34
N VAL A 115 -2.34 -10.44 -4.83
CA VAL A 115 -0.92 -10.85 -4.74
C VAL A 115 -0.78 -12.11 -3.89
N ASN A 116 -1.44 -12.16 -2.73
CA ASN A 116 -1.38 -13.32 -1.85
C ASN A 116 -2.00 -14.57 -2.50
N TYR A 117 -3.07 -14.41 -3.27
CA TYR A 117 -3.67 -15.51 -4.02
C TYR A 117 -2.75 -16.03 -5.12
N ILE A 118 -2.13 -15.15 -5.90
CA ILE A 118 -1.15 -15.55 -6.92
C ILE A 118 0.04 -16.28 -6.28
N ARG A 119 0.52 -15.79 -5.13
CA ARG A 119 1.58 -16.47 -4.36
C ARG A 119 1.18 -17.89 -3.97
N THR A 120 -0.07 -18.12 -3.57
CA THR A 120 -0.61 -19.47 -3.32
C THR A 120 -0.48 -20.34 -4.57
N LEU A 121 -0.92 -19.86 -5.73
CA LEU A 121 -0.86 -20.61 -6.99
C LEU A 121 0.59 -20.94 -7.40
N GLU A 122 1.51 -19.98 -7.25
CA GLU A 122 2.93 -20.19 -7.52
C GLU A 122 3.55 -21.26 -6.63
N ILE A 123 3.28 -21.21 -5.32
CA ILE A 123 3.81 -22.20 -4.37
C ILE A 123 3.24 -23.58 -4.69
N GLN A 124 1.94 -23.69 -4.96
CA GLN A 124 1.33 -24.96 -5.37
C GLN A 124 1.95 -25.51 -6.67
N SER A 125 2.18 -24.64 -7.67
CA SER A 125 2.84 -25.05 -8.90
C SER A 125 4.26 -25.57 -8.65
N ARG A 126 5.03 -24.93 -7.76
CA ARG A 126 6.37 -25.39 -7.36
C ARG A 126 6.33 -26.74 -6.66
N ILE A 127 5.37 -26.95 -5.74
CA ILE A 127 5.15 -28.24 -5.08
C ILE A 127 4.84 -29.32 -6.12
N ASN A 128 3.88 -29.08 -7.00
CA ASN A 128 3.49 -30.04 -8.04
C ASN A 128 4.65 -30.39 -8.98
N ARG A 129 5.46 -29.40 -9.36
CA ARG A 129 6.66 -29.61 -10.18
C ARG A 129 7.71 -30.44 -9.45
N TYR A 130 7.87 -30.25 -8.14
CA TYR A 130 8.81 -31.02 -7.35
C TYR A 130 8.34 -32.47 -7.11
N LEU A 131 7.02 -32.69 -7.04
CA LEU A 131 6.43 -34.02 -6.87
C LEU A 131 6.30 -34.82 -8.18
N ALA A 132 6.43 -34.17 -9.35
CA ALA A 132 6.29 -34.83 -10.64
C ALA A 132 7.38 -35.90 -10.94
N PRO A 133 8.67 -35.72 -10.57
CA PRO A 133 9.68 -36.76 -10.69
C PRO A 133 9.48 -37.89 -9.66
N ALA A 134 9.78 -39.13 -10.05
CA ALA A 134 9.61 -40.32 -9.20
C ALA A 134 10.67 -40.46 -8.08
N SER A 135 11.73 -39.65 -8.08
CA SER A 135 12.81 -39.72 -7.10
C SER A 135 12.75 -38.52 -6.14
N ILE A 136 12.45 -38.79 -4.88
CA ILE A 136 12.44 -37.78 -3.81
C ILE A 136 13.73 -37.92 -3.00
N THR A 137 14.47 -36.83 -2.85
CA THR A 137 15.68 -36.74 -2.00
C THR A 137 15.33 -36.21 -0.60
N ASP A 138 16.16 -36.47 0.42
CA ASP A 138 15.95 -35.90 1.78
C ASP A 138 15.90 -34.36 1.76
N MET A 139 16.77 -33.73 0.97
CA MET A 139 16.74 -32.29 0.76
C MET A 139 15.41 -31.83 0.15
N GLY A 140 14.85 -32.64 -0.75
CA GLY A 140 13.53 -32.43 -1.32
C GLY A 140 12.40 -32.45 -0.33
N ILE A 141 12.41 -33.42 0.58
CA ILE A 141 11.41 -33.53 1.65
C ILE A 141 11.46 -32.26 2.52
N ARG A 142 12.67 -31.79 2.87
CA ARG A 142 12.85 -30.54 3.64
C ARG A 142 12.36 -29.31 2.88
N PHE A 143 12.66 -29.23 1.59
CA PHE A 143 12.20 -28.14 0.72
C PHE A 143 10.67 -28.11 0.59
N LEU A 144 10.05 -29.28 0.39
CA LEU A 144 8.59 -29.42 0.36
C LEU A 144 7.97 -29.02 1.70
N ALA A 145 8.55 -29.43 2.83
CA ALA A 145 8.07 -29.02 4.15
C ALA A 145 8.14 -27.50 4.35
N PHE A 146 9.17 -26.83 3.81
CA PHE A 146 9.24 -25.37 3.80
C PHE A 146 8.15 -24.76 2.91
N LEU A 147 7.98 -25.25 1.67
CA LEU A 147 6.94 -24.76 0.76
C LEU A 147 5.53 -24.94 1.33
N SER A 148 5.24 -26.05 2.02
CA SER A 148 3.94 -26.26 2.66
C SER A 148 3.64 -25.21 3.74
N LYS A 149 4.65 -24.79 4.52
CA LYS A 149 4.49 -23.72 5.51
C LYS A 149 4.24 -22.37 4.85
N GLU A 150 4.97 -22.07 3.78
CA GLU A 150 4.78 -20.84 3.01
C GLU A 150 3.43 -20.82 2.28
N LEU A 151 2.93 -21.98 1.83
CA LEU A 151 1.59 -22.12 1.26
C LEU A 151 0.52 -21.78 2.29
N ASP A 152 0.61 -22.35 3.49
CA ASP A 152 -0.32 -22.05 4.58
C ASP A 152 -0.29 -20.56 4.95
N ARG A 153 0.91 -19.96 4.99
CA ARG A 153 1.07 -18.53 5.25
C ARG A 153 0.42 -17.67 4.17
N ALA A 154 0.68 -17.95 2.89
CA ALA A 154 0.09 -17.22 1.77
C ALA A 154 -1.44 -17.32 1.76
N ASN A 155 -1.97 -18.53 2.01
CA ASN A 155 -3.41 -18.76 2.14
C ASN A 155 -4.03 -17.95 3.28
N ARG A 156 -3.41 -17.95 4.47
CA ARG A 156 -3.88 -17.13 5.59
C ARG A 156 -3.85 -15.65 5.25
N GLN A 157 -2.78 -15.15 4.65
CA GLN A 157 -2.67 -13.75 4.25
C GLN A 157 -3.76 -13.37 3.24
N TYR A 158 -4.04 -14.23 2.25
CA TYR A 158 -5.15 -14.04 1.32
C TYR A 158 -6.50 -13.94 2.05
N LEU A 159 -6.82 -14.92 2.90
CA LEU A 159 -8.07 -14.93 3.65
C LEU A 159 -8.22 -13.72 4.57
N THR A 160 -7.14 -13.32 5.25
CA THR A 160 -7.10 -12.12 6.08
C THR A 160 -7.37 -10.86 5.27
N SER A 161 -6.79 -10.71 4.07
CA SER A 161 -7.07 -9.57 3.19
C SER A 161 -8.53 -9.52 2.76
N ILE A 162 -9.13 -10.66 2.41
CA ILE A 162 -10.57 -10.74 2.08
C ILE A 162 -11.45 -10.41 3.29
N GLN A 163 -11.10 -10.89 4.48
CA GLN A 163 -11.81 -10.55 5.72
C GLN A 163 -11.69 -9.06 6.05
N ALA A 164 -10.53 -8.45 5.83
CA ALA A 164 -10.33 -7.01 6.00
C ALA A 164 -11.19 -6.19 5.03
N LEU A 165 -11.28 -6.59 3.75
CA LEU A 165 -12.20 -5.97 2.79
C LEU A 165 -13.65 -6.02 3.26
N LYS A 166 -14.10 -7.19 3.72
CA LYS A 166 -15.44 -7.36 4.28
C LYS A 166 -15.68 -6.46 5.49
N ALA A 167 -14.71 -6.40 6.40
CA ALA A 167 -14.81 -5.58 7.61
C ALA A 167 -14.86 -4.08 7.30
N MET A 168 -14.07 -3.59 6.33
CA MET A 168 -14.11 -2.19 5.90
C MET A 168 -15.46 -1.78 5.29
N LYS A 169 -16.19 -2.74 4.69
CA LYS A 169 -17.52 -2.49 4.12
C LYS A 169 -18.66 -2.70 5.12
N GLN A 170 -18.38 -3.26 6.29
CA GLN A 170 -19.39 -3.35 7.34
C GLN A 170 -19.61 -1.96 7.96
N ILE A 171 -20.87 -1.50 7.93
CA ILE A 171 -21.28 -0.27 8.61
C ILE A 171 -20.97 -0.44 10.11
N PRO A 172 -20.29 0.51 10.77
CA PRO A 172 -20.06 0.43 12.20
C PRO A 172 -21.41 0.39 12.92
N MET A 173 -21.72 -0.74 13.57
CA MET A 173 -22.90 -0.85 14.43
C MET A 173 -22.75 0.13 15.59
N GLN A 174 -23.48 1.25 15.53
CA GLN A 174 -23.67 2.11 16.69
C GLN A 174 -24.63 1.40 17.65
N LEU A 175 -24.09 0.51 18.47
CA LEU A 175 -24.82 -0.03 19.62
C LEU A 175 -24.92 1.08 20.67
N ASN A 176 -25.96 1.90 20.57
CA ASN A 176 -26.33 2.82 21.63
C ASN A 176 -26.98 2.00 22.76
N ILE A 177 -26.15 1.41 23.62
CA ILE A 177 -26.62 0.66 24.78
C ILE A 177 -27.21 1.68 25.76
N LYS A 178 -28.53 1.85 25.72
CA LYS A 178 -29.27 2.54 26.78
C LYS A 178 -29.17 1.66 28.04
N THR A 179 -28.30 2.06 28.96
CA THR A 179 -28.08 1.41 30.26
C THR A 179 -29.22 1.71 31.24
N ASP A 180 -30.45 1.31 30.91
CA ASP A 180 -31.56 1.33 31.90
C ASP A 180 -31.44 0.17 32.91
N THR A 181 -30.74 -0.90 32.54
CA THR A 181 -30.48 -2.08 33.39
C THR A 181 -29.31 -1.90 34.38
N ALA A 182 -28.43 -0.93 34.18
CA ALA A 182 -27.33 -0.65 35.12
C ALA A 182 -27.84 -0.09 36.47
N ILE A 183 -28.95 0.65 36.44
CA ILE A 183 -29.60 1.20 37.65
C ILE A 183 -30.33 0.08 38.42
N ILE A 184 -30.88 -0.91 37.74
CA ILE A 184 -31.56 -2.05 38.38
C ILE A 184 -30.53 -2.92 39.15
N GLY A 185 -29.34 -3.14 38.59
CA GLY A 185 -28.26 -3.86 39.28
C GLY A 185 -27.72 -3.14 40.52
N GLN A 186 -27.59 -1.81 40.47
CA GLN A 186 -27.21 -1.01 41.63
C GLN A 186 -28.26 -1.09 42.76
N ASN A 187 -29.55 -1.05 42.44
CA ASN A 187 -30.61 -1.15 43.44
C ASN A 187 -30.74 -2.55 44.06
N GLN A 188 -30.42 -3.62 43.32
CA GLN A 188 -30.39 -4.99 43.86
C GLN A 188 -29.20 -5.23 44.78
N MET A 189 -28.05 -4.60 44.53
CA MET A 189 -26.87 -4.72 45.39
C MET A 189 -27.05 -4.02 46.74
N VAL A 190 -27.78 -2.89 46.77
CA VAL A 190 -28.10 -2.18 48.03
C VAL A 190 -29.11 -2.97 48.87
N GLN A 191 -30.09 -3.64 48.26
CA GLN A 191 -31.07 -4.46 48.99
C GLN A 191 -30.49 -5.80 49.49
N ALA A 192 -29.50 -6.37 48.82
CA ALA A 192 -28.82 -7.58 49.29
C ALA A 192 -27.93 -7.33 50.53
N ASN A 193 -27.37 -6.14 50.68
CA ASN A 193 -26.49 -5.78 51.80
C ASN A 193 -27.21 -5.17 53.01
N SER A 194 -28.54 -5.07 52.99
CA SER A 194 -29.34 -4.51 54.09
C SER A 194 -30.13 -5.57 54.88
N HIS A 195 -29.81 -6.85 54.69
CA HIS A 195 -30.42 -8.01 55.37
C HIS A 195 -29.44 -8.81 56.26
N GLU A 196 -28.33 -8.21 56.71
CA GLU A 196 -27.55 -8.70 57.86
C GLU A 196 -27.79 -7.85 59.11
#